data_AF-A0A914KIH9-F1
#
_entry.id   AF-A0A914KIH9-F1
#
_cell.length_a   1.000
_cell.length_b   1.000
_cell.length_c   1.000
_cell.angle_alpha   90.00
_cell.angle_beta   90.00
_cell.angle_gamma   90.00
#
_symmetry.space_group_name_H-M   'P 1'
#
loop_
_entity.id
_entity.type
_entity.pdbx_description
1 polymer ?
#
loop_
_entity_poly.entity_id
_entity_poly.type
_entity_poly.pdbx_seq_one_letter_code
_entity_poly.pdbx_strand_id
1 'polypeptide(L)'
;MFMLFAKLLLGLAVGCASAVVPILLAELAPSEKRGQMVTRNELMIVAGQFVAFLSNAILGTIWADDPQIWRWMLVLGIIPALGLMFGTWLVVPESPRWLISISKTKQALEVLKQIRESEIQAINELEEVEKLVEYDKKINEQKVDILTMLLSERWIYRCLLVGIGIALCNQVTGVNSIMFYGTEILRETGFSNQIALITNIANGV
;
A
#
# COMPACT_ATOMS: atom_id res chain seq x y z
N MET A 1 -10.16 -15.18 -21.94
CA MET A 1 -9.80 -13.77 -22.21
C MET A 1 -10.33 -12.81 -21.15
N PHE A 2 -11.63 -12.87 -20.80
CA PHE A 2 -12.24 -12.01 -19.76
C PHE A 2 -11.54 -12.09 -18.38
N MET A 3 -11.18 -13.29 -17.90
CA MET A 3 -10.44 -13.45 -16.63
C MET A 3 -9.06 -12.78 -16.63
N LEU A 4 -8.34 -12.81 -17.75
CA LEU A 4 -7.02 -12.17 -17.84
C LEU A 4 -7.15 -10.65 -17.76
N PHE A 5 -8.16 -10.10 -18.46
CA PHE A 5 -8.46 -8.67 -18.37
C PHE A 5 -8.90 -8.25 -16.97
N ALA A 6 -9.77 -9.03 -16.31
CA ALA A 6 -10.20 -8.77 -14.94
C ALA A 6 -9.02 -8.82 -13.94
N LYS A 7 -8.09 -9.77 -14.10
CA LYS A 7 -6.86 -9.83 -13.27
C LYS A 7 -5.93 -8.66 -13.52
N LEU A 8 -5.79 -8.22 -14.77
CA LEU A 8 -4.98 -7.06 -15.11
C LEU A 8 -5.57 -5.78 -14.50
N LEU A 9 -6.89 -5.60 -14.63
CA LEU A 9 -7.60 -4.46 -14.04
C LEU A 9 -7.49 -4.45 -12.51
N LEU A 10 -7.68 -5.61 -11.87
CA LEU A 10 -7.58 -5.75 -10.42
C LEU A 10 -6.16 -5.48 -9.93
N GLY A 11 -5.14 -5.99 -10.64
CA GLY A 11 -3.74 -5.69 -10.34
C GLY A 11 -3.40 -4.21 -10.48
N LEU A 12 -3.94 -3.53 -11.51
CA LEU A 12 -3.74 -2.10 -11.69
C LEU A 12 -4.42 -1.29 -10.58
N ALA A 13 -5.66 -1.64 -10.21
CA ALA A 13 -6.37 -0.99 -9.12
C ALA A 13 -5.65 -1.15 -7.77
N VAL A 14 -5.23 -2.37 -7.44
CA VAL A 14 -4.49 -2.66 -6.20
C VAL A 14 -3.12 -1.97 -6.22
N GLY A 15 -2.43 -1.93 -7.35
CA GLY A 15 -1.15 -1.23 -7.50
C GLY A 15 -1.28 0.27 -7.27
N CYS A 16 -2.29 0.92 -7.84
CA CYS A 16 -2.58 2.33 -7.60
C CYS A 16 -2.90 2.59 -6.12
N ALA A 17 -3.74 1.76 -5.48
CA ALA A 17 -4.06 1.89 -4.07
C ALA A 17 -2.82 1.74 -3.17
N SER A 18 -1.97 0.74 -3.46
CA SER A 18 -0.74 0.46 -2.72
C SER A 18 0.30 1.59 -2.84
N ALA A 19 0.32 2.33 -3.95
CA ALA A 19 1.18 3.51 -4.09
C ALA A 19 0.62 4.73 -3.35
N VAL A 20 -0.70 4.94 -3.37
CA VAL A 20 -1.34 6.15 -2.80
C VAL A 20 -1.43 6.09 -1.27
N VAL A 21 -1.73 4.92 -0.70
CA VAL A 21 -1.95 4.78 0.76
C VAL A 21 -0.72 5.17 1.59
N PRO A 22 0.50 4.67 1.31
CA PRO A 22 1.69 5.06 2.05
C PRO A 22 2.03 6.54 1.90
N ILE A 23 1.78 7.14 0.73
CA ILE A 23 2.00 8.57 0.48
C ILE A 23 1.06 9.39 1.35
N LEU A 24 -0.23 9.07 1.33
CA LEU A 24 -1.23 9.76 2.15
C LEU A 24 -0.93 9.61 3.64
N LEU A 25 -0.53 8.41 4.08
CA LEU A 25 -0.09 8.17 5.45
C LEU A 25 1.15 9.00 5.79
N ALA A 26 2.13 9.12 4.91
CA ALA A 26 3.34 9.92 5.13
C ALA A 26 3.05 11.43 5.18
N GLU A 27 2.09 11.91 4.38
CA GLU A 27 1.65 13.30 4.35
C GLU A 27 0.81 13.68 5.58
N LEU A 28 0.00 12.77 6.12
CA LEU A 28 -0.78 13.00 7.34
C LEU A 28 0.02 12.73 8.63
N ALA A 29 1.00 11.80 8.59
CA ALA A 29 1.74 11.39 9.77
C ALA A 29 2.65 12.52 10.30
N PRO A 30 2.66 12.75 11.64
CA PRO A 30 3.62 13.63 12.27
C PRO A 30 5.05 13.16 12.01
N SER A 31 5.97 14.10 11.79
CA SER A 31 7.39 13.84 11.46
C SER A 31 8.06 12.81 12.38
N GLU A 32 7.70 12.79 13.66
CA GLU A 32 8.23 11.88 14.68
C GLU A 32 7.67 10.45 14.60
N LYS A 33 6.47 10.25 14.05
CA LYS A 33 5.75 8.96 14.03
C LYS A 33 5.64 8.34 12.64
N ARG A 34 6.22 8.96 11.60
CA ARG A 34 6.21 8.47 10.22
C ARG A 34 6.67 7.01 10.11
N GLY A 35 7.78 6.66 10.77
CA GLY A 35 8.30 5.28 10.75
C GLY A 35 7.31 4.26 11.31
N GLN A 36 6.65 4.57 12.43
CA GLN A 36 5.65 3.68 13.04
C GLN A 36 4.41 3.51 12.16
N MET A 37 3.98 4.57 11.47
CA MET A 37 2.84 4.52 10.53
C MET A 37 3.14 3.64 9.32
N VAL A 38 4.36 3.72 8.77
CA VAL A 38 4.80 2.84 7.67
C VAL A 38 4.84 1.39 8.12
N THR A 39 5.42 1.09 9.30
CA THR A 39 5.43 -0.28 9.84
C THR A 39 4.02 -0.81 10.11
N ARG A 40 3.10 0.02 10.60
CA ARG A 40 1.69 -0.38 10.77
C ARG A 40 1.02 -0.70 9.45
N ASN A 41 1.29 0.06 8.39
CA ASN A 41 0.74 -0.22 7.07
C ASN A 41 1.20 -1.61 6.58
N GLU A 42 2.49 -1.92 6.70
CA GLU A 42 3.03 -3.24 6.33
C GLU A 42 2.40 -4.37 7.17
N LEU A 43 2.27 -4.18 8.48
CA LEU A 43 1.62 -5.16 9.35
C LEU A 43 0.16 -5.40 8.94
N MET A 44 -0.57 -4.36 8.54
CA MET A 44 -1.96 -4.49 8.06
C MET A 44 -2.04 -5.23 6.72
N ILE A 45 -1.06 -5.03 5.83
CA ILE A 45 -0.95 -5.78 4.56
C ILE A 45 -0.74 -7.26 4.86
N VAL A 46 0.24 -7.60 5.72
CA VAL A 46 0.54 -8.99 6.09
C VAL A 46 -0.65 -9.63 6.83
N ALA A 47 -1.29 -8.92 7.75
CA ALA A 47 -2.47 -9.40 8.46
C ALA A 47 -3.66 -9.63 7.50
N GLY A 48 -3.88 -8.74 6.53
CA GLY A 48 -4.91 -8.90 5.51
C GLY A 48 -4.66 -10.13 4.64
N GLN A 49 -3.39 -10.37 4.27
CA GLN A 49 -2.97 -11.55 3.54
C GLN A 49 -3.18 -12.84 4.35
N PHE A 50 -2.86 -12.83 5.64
CA PHE A 50 -3.13 -13.95 6.56
C PHE A 50 -4.61 -14.29 6.62
N VAL A 51 -5.48 -13.27 6.81
CA VAL A 51 -6.94 -13.46 6.84
C VAL A 51 -7.46 -14.00 5.50
N ALA A 52 -6.91 -13.54 4.38
CA ALA A 52 -7.26 -14.06 3.06
C ALA A 52 -6.90 -15.55 2.90
N PHE A 53 -5.71 -15.96 3.35
CA PHE A 53 -5.33 -17.38 3.33
C PHE A 53 -6.17 -18.23 4.27
N LEU A 54 -6.45 -17.75 5.47
CA LEU A 54 -7.33 -18.43 6.42
C LEU A 54 -8.73 -18.62 5.84
N SER A 55 -9.29 -17.58 5.23
CA SER A 55 -10.62 -17.63 4.61
C SER A 55 -10.65 -18.60 3.43
N ASN A 56 -9.61 -18.61 2.60
CA ASN A 56 -9.47 -19.56 1.49
C ASN A 56 -9.35 -21.00 1.97
N ALA A 57 -8.64 -21.26 3.08
CA ALA A 57 -8.51 -22.59 3.65
C ALA A 57 -9.84 -23.12 4.22
N ILE A 58 -10.60 -22.25 4.90
CA ILE A 58 -11.94 -22.59 5.42
C ILE A 58 -12.91 -22.88 4.28
N LEU A 59 -12.95 -22.03 3.24
CA LEU A 59 -13.81 -22.25 2.07
C LEU A 59 -13.41 -23.51 1.28
N GLY A 60 -12.11 -23.78 1.16
CA GLY A 60 -11.59 -24.97 0.49
C GLY A 60 -11.83 -26.28 1.25
N THR A 61 -12.07 -26.23 2.56
CA THR A 61 -12.39 -27.42 3.38
C THR A 61 -13.90 -27.67 3.49
N ILE A 62 -14.73 -26.62 3.52
CA ILE A 62 -16.19 -26.76 3.67
C ILE A 62 -16.88 -27.10 2.34
N TRP A 63 -16.40 -26.56 1.22
CA TRP A 63 -17.03 -26.71 -0.10
C TRP A 63 -16.16 -27.43 -1.13
N ALA A 64 -15.26 -28.33 -0.71
CA ALA A 64 -14.24 -28.97 -1.55
C ALA A 64 -14.76 -29.57 -2.89
N ASP A 65 -16.03 -29.99 -2.96
CA ASP A 65 -16.62 -30.64 -4.14
C ASP A 65 -17.26 -29.66 -5.15
N ASP A 66 -17.34 -28.36 -4.85
CA ASP A 66 -18.03 -27.39 -5.71
C ASP A 66 -17.08 -26.73 -6.73
N PRO A 67 -17.28 -26.87 -8.05
CA PRO A 67 -16.38 -26.28 -9.06
C PRO A 67 -16.33 -24.74 -9.05
N GLN A 68 -17.23 -24.07 -8.30
CA GLN A 68 -17.38 -22.62 -8.29
C GLN A 68 -16.84 -21.91 -7.04
N ILE A 69 -16.19 -22.60 -6.10
CA ILE A 69 -15.65 -22.00 -4.84
C ILE A 69 -14.77 -20.77 -5.12
N TRP A 70 -13.98 -20.79 -6.19
CA TRP A 70 -13.09 -19.69 -6.56
C TRP A 70 -13.83 -18.36 -6.78
N ARG A 71 -15.12 -18.38 -7.15
CA ARG A 71 -15.94 -17.18 -7.29
C ARG A 71 -16.25 -16.57 -5.93
N TRP A 72 -16.54 -17.41 -4.94
CA TRP A 72 -16.77 -16.98 -3.56
C TRP A 72 -15.50 -16.46 -2.89
N MET A 73 -14.34 -17.05 -3.19
CA MET A 73 -13.04 -16.51 -2.77
C MET A 73 -12.81 -15.09 -3.30
N LEU A 74 -13.19 -14.80 -4.56
CA LEU A 74 -13.10 -13.46 -5.13
C LEU A 74 -14.13 -12.49 -4.52
N VAL A 75 -15.36 -12.94 -4.29
CA VAL A 75 -16.42 -12.11 -3.68
C VAL A 75 -16.05 -11.72 -2.25
N LEU A 76 -15.42 -12.62 -1.50
CA LEU A 76 -14.97 -12.33 -0.14
C LEU A 76 -13.90 -11.21 -0.12
N GLY A 77 -13.06 -11.14 -1.15
CA GLY A 77 -12.08 -10.06 -1.34
C GLY A 77 -12.71 -8.68 -1.60
N ILE A 78 -13.97 -8.62 -2.03
CA ILE A 78 -14.70 -7.35 -2.22
C ILE A 78 -15.04 -6.69 -0.87
N ILE A 79 -15.25 -7.48 0.18
CA ILE A 79 -15.63 -6.98 1.51
C ILE A 79 -14.58 -6.00 2.08
N PRO A 80 -13.28 -6.36 2.20
CA PRO A 80 -12.27 -5.40 2.66
C PRO A 80 -12.07 -4.25 1.68
N ALA A 81 -12.23 -4.47 0.36
CA ALA A 81 -12.12 -3.40 -0.63
C ALA A 81 -13.21 -2.33 -0.46
N LEU A 82 -14.46 -2.75 -0.21
CA LEU A 82 -15.55 -1.83 0.12
C LEU A 82 -15.30 -1.14 1.46
N GLY A 83 -14.83 -1.88 2.48
CA GLY A 83 -14.44 -1.30 3.76
C GLY A 83 -13.40 -0.20 3.62
N LEU A 84 -12.39 -0.41 2.77
CA LEU A 84 -11.36 0.58 2.48
C LEU A 84 -11.91 1.77 1.68
N MET A 85 -12.80 1.52 0.71
CA MET A 85 -13.47 2.57 -0.07
C MET A 85 -14.34 3.47 0.81
N PHE A 86 -15.20 2.89 1.65
CA PHE A 86 -16.05 3.66 2.56
C PHE A 86 -15.25 4.28 3.71
N GLY A 87 -14.25 3.58 4.24
CA GLY A 87 -13.38 4.08 5.31
C GLY A 87 -12.58 5.30 4.88
N THR A 88 -12.00 5.27 3.67
CA THR A 88 -11.28 6.43 3.12
C THR A 88 -12.23 7.58 2.81
N TRP A 89 -13.39 7.31 2.20
CA TRP A 89 -14.36 8.35 1.85
C TRP A 89 -14.96 9.07 3.07
N LEU A 90 -15.15 8.36 4.19
CA LEU A 90 -15.93 8.87 5.32
C LEU A 90 -15.06 9.42 6.47
N VAL A 91 -13.83 8.93 6.62
CA VAL A 91 -13.00 9.20 7.81
C VAL A 91 -11.69 9.92 7.47
N VAL A 92 -11.15 9.77 6.27
CA VAL A 92 -9.81 10.25 5.94
C VAL A 92 -9.89 11.66 5.34
N PRO A 93 -9.35 12.69 6.00
CA PRO A 93 -9.30 14.03 5.43
C PRO A 93 -8.34 14.09 4.24
N GLU A 94 -8.60 15.01 3.31
CA GLU A 94 -7.73 15.23 2.15
C GLU A 94 -6.34 15.70 2.58
N SER A 95 -5.31 15.34 1.80
CA SER A 95 -3.92 15.72 2.10
C SER A 95 -3.76 17.26 2.16
N PRO A 96 -3.17 17.81 3.23
CA PRO A 96 -2.86 19.24 3.33
C PRO A 96 -2.01 19.76 2.16
N ARG A 97 -1.08 18.92 1.67
CA ARG A 97 -0.21 19.22 0.51
C ARG A 97 -1.02 19.40 -0.75
N TRP A 98 -1.98 18.51 -0.98
CA TRP A 98 -2.88 18.57 -2.12
C TRP A 98 -3.81 19.79 -2.05
N LEU A 99 -4.39 20.08 -0.88
CA LEU A 99 -5.24 21.25 -0.66
C LEU A 99 -4.51 22.57 -0.94
N ILE A 100 -3.25 22.69 -0.51
CA ILE A 100 -2.41 23.88 -0.79
C ILE A 100 -2.08 23.98 -2.28
N SER A 101 -1.85 22.86 -2.97
CA SER A 101 -1.57 22.87 -4.41
C SER A 101 -2.73 23.42 -5.26
N ILE A 102 -3.97 23.23 -4.80
CA ILE A 102 -5.22 23.74 -5.43
C ILE A 102 -5.65 25.09 -4.81
N SER A 103 -4.76 25.77 -4.08
CA SER A 103 -5.01 27.09 -3.47
C SER A 103 -6.12 27.11 -2.40
N LYS A 104 -6.39 25.98 -1.74
CA LYS A 104 -7.33 25.86 -0.62
C LYS A 104 -6.64 25.88 0.75
N THR A 105 -5.79 26.88 1.00
CA THR A 105 -4.99 27.00 2.24
C THR A 105 -5.83 26.96 3.53
N LYS A 106 -7.04 27.53 3.53
CA LYS A 106 -7.93 27.51 4.72
C LYS A 106 -8.37 26.10 5.11
N GLN A 107 -8.70 25.26 4.12
CA GLN A 107 -9.08 23.87 4.36
C GLN A 107 -7.88 23.03 4.79
N ALA A 108 -6.68 23.31 4.23
CA ALA A 108 -5.45 22.68 4.68
C ALA A 108 -5.15 22.97 6.16
N LEU A 109 -5.38 24.20 6.61
CA LEU A 109 -5.22 24.60 8.01
C LEU A 109 -6.22 23.89 8.94
N GLU A 110 -7.48 23.74 8.51
CA GLU A 110 -8.49 22.99 9.27
C GLU A 110 -8.11 21.51 9.41
N VAL A 111 -7.64 20.88 8.33
CA VAL A 111 -7.17 19.49 8.37
C VAL A 111 -5.93 19.36 9.26
N LEU A 112 -4.95 20.26 9.16
CA LEU A 112 -3.77 20.24 10.03
C LEU A 112 -4.12 20.42 11.51
N LYS A 113 -5.12 21.26 11.82
CA LYS A 113 -5.65 21.42 13.18
C LYS A 113 -6.33 20.17 13.75
N GLN A 114 -6.90 19.31 12.90
CA GLN A 114 -7.48 18.03 13.35
C GLN A 114 -6.41 16.97 13.61
N ILE A 115 -5.26 17.06 12.93
CA ILE A 115 -4.20 16.05 13.00
C ILE A 115 -3.15 16.41 14.05
N ARG A 116 -2.92 17.70 14.32
CA ARG A 116 -1.90 18.18 15.28
C ARG A 116 -2.52 18.59 16.61
N GLU A 117 -1.83 18.25 17.70
CA GLU A 117 -2.27 18.56 19.07
C GLU A 117 -2.15 20.05 19.41
N SER A 118 -1.31 20.80 18.69
CA SER A 118 -1.10 22.24 18.90
C SER A 118 -1.37 23.05 17.65
N GLU A 119 -2.16 24.13 17.79
CA GLU A 119 -2.45 25.09 16.73
C GLU A 119 -1.17 25.77 16.19
N ILE A 120 -0.16 25.96 17.04
CA ILE A 120 1.13 26.55 16.64
C ILE A 120 1.92 25.60 15.73
N GLN A 121 1.88 24.29 16.02
CA GLN A 121 2.51 23.29 15.15
C GLN A 121 1.80 23.19 13.80
N ALA A 122 0.47 23.27 13.79
CA ALA A 122 -0.31 23.27 12.55
C ALA A 122 0.02 24.48 11.64
N ILE A 123 0.22 25.66 12.22
CA ILE A 123 0.58 26.88 11.47
C ILE A 123 2.01 26.79 10.91
N ASN A 124 2.97 26.35 11.74
CA ASN A 124 4.36 26.21 11.29
C ASN A 124 4.48 25.17 10.16
N GLU A 125 3.78 24.03 10.29
CA GLU A 125 3.80 23.00 9.24
C GLU A 125 3.07 23.46 7.96
N LEU A 126 2.03 24.27 8.09
CA LEU A 126 1.38 24.87 6.92
C LEU A 126 2.37 25.76 6.15
N GLU A 127 3.16 26.58 6.84
CA GLU A 127 4.17 27.45 6.21
C GLU A 127 5.28 26.62 5.53
N GLU A 128 5.73 25.52 6.15
CA GLU A 128 6.69 24.60 5.53
C GLU A 128 6.12 23.95 4.27
N VAL A 129 4.87 23.47 4.34
CA VAL A 129 4.20 22.84 3.20
C VAL A 129 3.96 23.83 2.07
N GLU A 130 3.58 25.08 2.36
CA GLU A 130 3.45 26.14 1.35
C GLU A 130 4.77 26.40 0.62
N LYS A 131 5.89 26.50 1.36
CA LYS A 131 7.22 26.67 0.77
C LYS A 131 7.60 25.49 -0.14
N LEU A 132 7.28 24.26 0.27
CA LEU A 132 7.53 23.06 -0.53
C LEU A 132 6.70 23.05 -1.82
N VAL A 133 5.41 23.39 -1.74
CA VAL A 133 4.53 23.45 -2.92
C VAL A 133 4.96 24.57 -3.88
N GLU A 134 5.41 25.70 -3.36
CA GLU A 134 5.92 26.80 -4.19
C GLU A 134 7.23 26.43 -4.89
N TYR A 135 8.11 25.68 -4.20
CA TYR A 135 9.31 25.11 -4.79
C TYR A 135 8.97 24.06 -5.88
N ASP A 136 8.03 23.17 -5.61
CA ASP A 136 7.54 22.17 -6.58
C ASP A 136 6.94 22.86 -7.83
N LYS A 137 6.19 23.96 -7.67
CA LYS A 137 5.67 24.76 -8.79
C LYS A 137 6.79 25.37 -9.64
N LYS A 138 7.82 25.93 -9.01
CA LYS A 138 8.98 26.53 -9.71
C LYS A 138 9.76 25.48 -10.51
N ILE A 139 9.92 24.26 -9.99
CA ILE A 139 10.55 23.15 -10.72
C ILE A 139 9.70 22.72 -11.92
N ASN A 140 8.39 22.62 -11.73
CA ASN A 140 7.47 22.19 -12.79
C ASN A 140 7.37 23.23 -13.91
N GLU A 141 7.42 24.52 -13.58
CA GLU A 141 7.52 25.62 -14.56
C GLU A 141 8.82 25.61 -15.35
N GLN A 142 9.92 25.17 -14.74
CA GLN A 142 11.21 25.01 -15.41
C GLN A 142 11.27 23.77 -16.33
N LYS A 143 10.20 22.95 -16.40
CA LYS A 143 10.14 21.69 -17.18
C LYS A 143 11.36 20.80 -16.96
N VAL A 144 11.91 20.79 -15.75
CA VAL A 144 13.04 19.91 -15.43
C VAL A 144 12.49 18.49 -15.38
N ASP A 145 12.97 17.65 -16.30
CA ASP A 145 12.58 16.25 -16.32
C ASP A 145 13.07 15.59 -15.02
N ILE A 146 12.17 14.91 -14.31
CA ILE A 146 12.41 14.34 -12.98
C ILE A 146 13.59 13.37 -13.05
N LEU A 147 13.71 12.64 -14.17
CA LEU A 147 14.83 11.74 -14.45
C LEU A 147 16.15 12.49 -14.58
N THR A 148 16.16 13.66 -15.22
CA THR A 148 17.37 14.48 -15.33
C THR A 148 17.77 15.06 -13.98
N MET A 149 16.81 15.48 -13.15
CA MET A 149 17.08 15.98 -11.80
C MET A 149 17.65 14.89 -10.88
N LEU A 150 17.06 13.68 -10.92
CA LEU A 150 17.52 12.51 -10.16
C LEU A 150 18.94 12.07 -10.56
N LEU A 151 19.28 12.17 -11.85
CA LEU A 151 20.59 11.78 -12.39
C LEU A 151 21.65 12.88 -12.25
N SER A 152 21.25 14.15 -12.12
CA SER A 152 22.17 15.28 -12.02
C SER A 152 22.83 15.37 -10.64
N GLU A 153 22.12 14.98 -9.58
CA GLU A 153 22.63 15.06 -8.20
C GLU A 153 23.23 13.74 -7.72
N ARG A 154 24.55 13.75 -7.47
CA ARG A 154 25.32 12.52 -7.17
C ARG A 154 24.91 11.85 -5.86
N TRP A 155 24.40 12.61 -4.89
CA TRP A 155 23.84 12.06 -3.65
C TRP A 155 22.51 11.35 -3.90
N ILE A 156 21.61 11.98 -4.65
CA ILE A 156 20.29 11.44 -4.96
C ILE A 156 20.41 10.15 -5.78
N TYR A 157 21.31 10.11 -6.76
CA TYR A 157 21.58 8.92 -7.55
C TYR A 157 22.08 7.73 -6.69
N ARG A 158 22.91 7.98 -5.68
CA ARG A 158 23.36 6.92 -4.74
C ARG A 158 22.20 6.40 -3.89
N CYS A 159 21.35 7.29 -3.37
CA CYS A 159 20.16 6.88 -2.63
C CYS A 159 19.21 6.05 -3.51
N LEU A 160 19.02 6.44 -4.77
CA LEU A 160 18.22 5.69 -5.74
C LEU A 160 18.78 4.29 -5.99
N LEU A 161 20.10 4.17 -6.24
CA LEU A 161 20.75 2.88 -6.43
C LEU A 161 20.63 1.97 -5.22
N VAL A 162 20.81 2.52 -4.01
CA VAL A 162 20.64 1.76 -2.76
C VAL A 162 19.18 1.31 -2.60
N GLY A 163 18.21 2.18 -2.87
CA GLY A 163 16.79 1.83 -2.82
C GLY A 163 16.41 0.73 -3.81
N ILE A 164 16.89 0.82 -5.06
CA ILE A 164 16.71 -0.23 -6.07
C ILE A 164 17.37 -1.53 -5.61
N GLY A 165 18.59 -1.48 -5.08
CA GLY A 165 19.31 -2.65 -4.57
C GLY A 165 18.55 -3.36 -3.45
N ILE A 166 18.05 -2.60 -2.47
CA ILE A 166 17.23 -3.13 -1.38
C ILE A 166 15.94 -3.74 -1.92
N ALA A 167 15.25 -3.06 -2.84
CA ALA A 167 14.01 -3.57 -3.43
C ALA A 167 14.25 -4.88 -4.21
N LEU A 168 15.35 -4.97 -4.95
CA LEU A 168 15.74 -6.20 -5.64
C LEU A 168 16.05 -7.32 -4.66
N CYS A 169 16.84 -7.06 -3.61
CA CYS A 169 17.10 -8.04 -2.56
C CYS A 169 15.80 -8.54 -1.91
N ASN A 170 14.84 -7.65 -1.65
CA ASN A 170 13.56 -8.00 -1.07
C ASN A 170 12.66 -8.83 -2.01
N GLN A 171 12.83 -8.74 -3.32
CA GLN A 171 12.11 -9.58 -4.27
C GLN A 171 12.82 -10.93 -4.50
N VAL A 172 14.16 -10.93 -4.47
CA VAL A 172 15.01 -12.12 -4.68
C VAL A 172 14.92 -13.11 -3.53
N THR A 173 14.60 -12.66 -2.31
CA THR A 173 14.27 -13.55 -1.18
C THR A 173 13.13 -14.51 -1.50
N GLY A 174 12.34 -14.26 -2.55
CA GLY A 174 11.40 -15.24 -3.09
C GLY A 174 10.20 -15.48 -2.18
N VAL A 175 9.93 -14.57 -1.24
CA VAL A 175 8.74 -14.62 -0.37
C VAL A 175 7.48 -14.82 -1.19
N ASN A 176 7.35 -14.09 -2.31
CA ASN A 176 6.24 -14.25 -3.23
C ASN A 176 6.17 -15.66 -3.86
N SER A 177 7.30 -16.27 -4.20
CA SER A 177 7.34 -17.62 -4.76
C SER A 177 6.91 -18.68 -3.75
N ILE A 178 7.39 -18.59 -2.50
CA ILE A 178 6.97 -19.47 -1.40
C ILE A 178 5.48 -19.30 -1.12
N MET A 179 4.97 -18.06 -1.21
CA MET A 179 3.57 -17.74 -0.98
C MET A 179 2.63 -18.32 -2.06
N PHE A 180 3.00 -18.21 -3.34
CA PHE A 180 2.15 -18.72 -4.44
C PHE A 180 2.25 -20.22 -4.63
N TYR A 181 3.43 -20.81 -4.41
CA TYR A 181 3.69 -22.22 -4.72
C TYR A 181 3.89 -23.10 -3.48
N GLY A 182 3.84 -22.52 -2.27
CA GLY A 182 4.07 -23.26 -1.03
C GLY A 182 3.12 -24.47 -0.88
N THR A 183 1.84 -24.30 -1.23
CA THR A 183 0.87 -25.40 -1.20
C THR A 183 1.18 -26.51 -2.20
N GLU A 184 1.67 -26.18 -3.40
CA GLU A 184 2.05 -27.19 -4.40
C GLU A 184 3.31 -27.94 -3.99
N ILE A 185 4.32 -27.24 -3.43
CA ILE A 185 5.55 -27.85 -2.91
C ILE A 185 5.24 -28.81 -1.73
N LEU A 186 4.33 -28.41 -0.85
CA LEU A 186 3.84 -29.25 0.25
C LEU A 186 3.01 -30.45 -0.25
N ARG A 187 2.32 -30.31 -1.38
CA ARG A 187 1.56 -31.39 -2.01
C ARG A 187 2.47 -32.41 -2.70
N GLU A 188 3.52 -31.96 -3.39
CA GLU A 188 4.51 -32.83 -4.04
C GLU A 188 5.36 -33.61 -3.05
N THR A 189 5.52 -33.12 -1.82
CA THR A 189 6.27 -33.79 -0.74
C THR A 189 5.47 -34.82 0.05
N GLY A 190 4.19 -35.05 -0.30
CA GLY A 190 3.39 -36.16 0.23
C GLY A 190 2.53 -35.85 1.47
N PHE A 191 2.35 -34.57 1.84
CA PHE A 191 1.44 -34.18 2.91
C PHE A 191 -0.03 -34.11 2.42
N SER A 192 -0.97 -34.63 3.22
CA SER A 192 -2.41 -34.61 2.94
C SER A 192 -2.93 -33.18 2.73
N ASN A 193 -3.92 -33.00 1.83
CA ASN A 193 -4.50 -31.70 1.44
C ASN A 193 -4.85 -30.77 2.63
N GLN A 194 -5.24 -31.33 3.78
CA GLN A 194 -5.52 -30.55 5.00
C GLN A 194 -4.26 -29.97 5.66
N ILE A 195 -3.14 -30.70 5.65
CA ILE A 195 -1.89 -30.25 6.27
C ILE A 195 -1.23 -29.17 5.40
N ALA A 196 -1.26 -29.31 4.08
CA ALA A 196 -0.73 -28.29 3.15
C ALA A 196 -1.47 -26.94 3.29
N LEU A 197 -2.79 -26.96 3.48
CA LEU A 197 -3.59 -25.76 3.75
C LEU A 197 -3.26 -25.12 5.11
N ILE A 198 -3.08 -25.93 6.16
CA ILE A 198 -2.71 -25.45 7.51
C ILE A 198 -1.29 -24.87 7.54
N THR A 199 -0.34 -25.47 6.83
CA THR A 199 1.04 -24.95 6.74
C THR A 199 1.11 -23.66 5.91
N ASN A 200 0.23 -23.46 4.91
CA ASN A 200 0.19 -22.18 4.19
C ASN A 200 -0.35 -21.02 5.05
N ILE A 201 -1.16 -21.32 6.07
CA ILE A 201 -1.55 -20.33 7.08
C ILE A 201 -0.31 -19.90 7.91
N ALA A 202 0.64 -20.80 8.15
CA ALA A 202 1.89 -20.47 8.84
C ALA A 202 2.83 -19.57 8.02
N ASN A 203 2.73 -19.54 6.68
CA ASN A 203 3.44 -18.56 5.84
C ASN A 203 2.87 -17.13 5.97
N GLY A 204 1.63 -16.98 6.47
CA GLY A 204 1.02 -15.67 6.70
C GLY A 204 1.35 -15.05 8.06
N VAL A 205 2.11 -15.76 8.92
CA VAL A 205 2.64 -15.27 10.21
C VAL A 205 4.10 -14.89 10.04
#